data_AF-A0A3D0DES0-F1
#
_entry.id   AF-A0A3D0DES0-F1
#
_cell.length_a   1.000
_cell.length_b   1.000
_cell.length_c   1.000
_cell.angle_alpha   90.00
_cell.angle_beta   90.00
_cell.angle_gamma   90.00
#
_symmetry.space_group_name_H-M   'P 1'
#
loop_
_entity.id
_entity.type
_entity.pdbx_description
1 polymer ?
#
loop_
_entity_poly.entity_id
_entity_poly.type
_entity_poly.pdbx_seq_one_letter_code
_entity_poly.pdbx_strand_id
1 'polypeptide(L)'
;MDLEKRLYEALRQATLNPRGSKPDLFKAPPEGSIRQTELGPIWMIETSYEEGYLHGRTELALDISSAPLEILDPYCYNGNFNFSKTAVIDTETTGLAGGTGTYPFIIGVGFWTENRFVVRQYILRDFSEEPAQLRTLASDLAGLSGILTYNGKTFDMPLLRTRFRINRMEIPFGNHLHLDFMHPCRRLYKRHFDSLNLTNLEEKVLGFDREDDVPAHIIPRLYFDYLQNRDESILLPIVNHNRNDIVSLYMLAQETFRRVELALAQSLDDDLLLLSVGQILYRSGQCQRSRELLSCIKPQFAPRDIVDETLRLHSKAAHKMKDWDDALKIWNQMLRLGRFGCYPHIELAKHHEHRLKDYQRALDYTKIALRLVEFEREFVSPASYQNTLAALKKRQSRLLEKMNKQQNVSS
;
A
#
# COMPACT_ATOMS: atom_id res chain seq x y z
N MET A 1 18.33 -17.22 9.71
CA MET A 1 19.44 -16.92 10.65
C MET A 1 20.77 -17.57 10.24
N ASP A 2 20.79 -18.60 9.39
CA ASP A 2 22.02 -19.25 8.90
C ASP A 2 22.64 -18.55 7.68
N LEU A 3 21.82 -18.06 6.73
CA LEU A 3 22.30 -17.39 5.51
C LEU A 3 23.05 -16.08 5.78
N GLU A 4 22.52 -15.20 6.63
CA GLU A 4 23.18 -13.93 6.96
C GLU A 4 24.57 -14.17 7.56
N LYS A 5 24.69 -15.15 8.46
CA LYS A 5 25.97 -15.51 9.07
C LYS A 5 26.93 -16.12 8.04
N ARG A 6 26.44 -17.00 7.16
CA ARG A 6 27.21 -17.56 6.04
C ARG A 6 27.68 -16.49 5.06
N LEU A 7 26.82 -15.51 4.75
CA LEU A 7 27.17 -14.34 3.95
C LEU A 7 28.25 -13.52 4.67
N TYR A 8 28.09 -13.18 5.95
CA TYR A 8 29.11 -12.47 6.71
C TYR A 8 30.45 -13.23 6.81
N GLU A 9 30.42 -14.55 6.95
CA GLU A 9 31.62 -15.40 6.97
C GLU A 9 32.30 -15.47 5.60
N ALA A 10 31.53 -15.59 4.51
CA ALA A 10 32.05 -15.51 3.14
C ALA A 10 32.66 -14.13 2.86
N LEU A 11 31.99 -13.05 3.30
CA LEU A 11 32.48 -11.68 3.20
C LEU A 11 33.80 -11.47 3.94
N ARG A 12 33.96 -12.09 5.11
CA ARG A 12 35.20 -12.03 5.92
C ARG A 12 36.34 -12.81 5.28
N GLN A 13 36.05 -13.92 4.59
CA GLN A 13 37.06 -14.70 3.89
C GLN A 13 37.53 -14.01 2.60
N ALA A 14 36.63 -13.36 1.85
CA ALA A 14 36.98 -12.62 0.64
C ALA A 14 37.91 -11.42 0.91
N THR A 15 37.70 -10.70 2.02
CA THR A 15 38.57 -9.57 2.42
C THR A 15 40.00 -9.98 2.80
N LEU A 16 40.23 -11.26 3.11
CA LEU A 16 41.55 -11.76 3.53
C LEU A 16 42.44 -12.22 2.36
N ASN A 17 41.90 -12.37 1.14
CA ASN A 17 42.64 -12.92 -0.01
C ASN A 17 42.46 -12.07 -1.30
N PRO A 18 43.13 -10.90 -1.42
CA PRO A 18 42.89 -9.94 -2.51
C PRO A 18 43.56 -10.27 -3.85
N ARG A 19 43.81 -11.55 -4.18
CA ARG A 19 44.53 -11.93 -5.41
C ARG A 19 43.73 -12.90 -6.28
N GLY A 20 42.91 -12.33 -7.14
CA GLY A 20 42.47 -12.93 -8.41
C GLY A 20 42.81 -11.98 -9.56
N SER A 21 43.28 -12.51 -10.69
CA SER A 21 43.41 -11.78 -11.95
C SER A 21 42.12 -11.04 -12.29
N LYS A 22 42.17 -9.84 -12.91
CA LYS A 22 40.97 -9.17 -13.45
C LYS A 22 40.16 -10.19 -14.25
N PRO A 23 38.98 -10.61 -13.78
CA PRO A 23 38.20 -11.61 -14.49
C PRO A 23 37.66 -11.02 -15.78
N ASP A 24 37.49 -11.92 -16.75
CA ASP A 24 36.99 -11.60 -18.05
C ASP A 24 35.48 -11.29 -17.98
N LEU A 25 35.11 -10.01 -18.09
CA LEU A 25 33.71 -9.58 -18.20
C LEU A 25 33.03 -10.12 -19.48
N PHE A 26 33.76 -10.79 -20.38
CA PHE A 26 33.21 -11.49 -21.54
C PHE A 26 32.92 -12.98 -21.25
N LYS A 27 33.25 -13.50 -20.06
CA LYS A 27 32.86 -14.86 -19.66
C LYS A 27 31.33 -14.94 -19.53
N ALA A 28 30.77 -16.09 -19.90
CA ALA A 28 29.36 -16.39 -19.69
C ALA A 28 29.03 -16.35 -18.17
N PRO A 29 27.97 -15.63 -17.77
CA PRO A 29 27.55 -15.58 -16.37
C PRO A 29 26.99 -16.93 -15.91
N PRO A 30 26.92 -17.19 -14.59
CA PRO A 30 26.38 -18.43 -14.03
C PRO A 30 24.89 -18.63 -14.33
N GLU A 31 24.13 -17.54 -14.50
CA GLU A 31 22.70 -17.55 -14.83
C GLU A 31 22.44 -16.49 -15.91
N GLY A 32 21.53 -16.79 -16.86
CA GLY A 32 21.20 -15.86 -17.95
C GLY A 32 22.27 -15.76 -19.04
N SER A 33 22.40 -14.58 -19.65
CA SER A 33 23.28 -14.35 -20.78
C SER A 33 23.73 -12.88 -20.89
N ILE A 34 24.77 -12.64 -21.70
CA ILE A 34 25.19 -11.28 -22.05
C ILE A 34 24.48 -10.86 -23.34
N ARG A 35 23.60 -9.86 -23.26
CA ARG A 35 22.93 -9.27 -24.42
C ARG A 35 23.77 -8.12 -24.97
N GLN A 36 24.04 -8.16 -26.26
CA GLN A 36 24.66 -7.03 -26.96
C GLN A 36 23.61 -5.99 -27.32
N THR A 37 23.91 -4.73 -27.04
CA THR A 37 23.11 -3.58 -27.45
C THR A 37 23.97 -2.60 -28.24
N GLU A 38 23.33 -1.62 -28.90
CA GLU A 38 24.04 -0.52 -29.57
C GLU A 38 24.87 0.36 -28.60
N LEU A 39 24.66 0.23 -27.29
CA LEU A 39 25.33 0.99 -26.24
C LEU A 39 26.26 0.13 -25.37
N GLY A 40 26.52 -1.12 -25.78
CA GLY A 40 27.40 -2.05 -25.07
C GLY A 40 26.69 -3.32 -24.56
N PRO A 41 27.45 -4.21 -23.90
CA PRO A 41 26.90 -5.44 -23.33
C PRO A 41 26.13 -5.17 -22.03
N ILE A 42 25.14 -6.01 -21.74
CA ILE A 42 24.48 -6.05 -20.44
C ILE A 42 24.22 -7.51 -20.03
N TRP A 43 24.44 -7.83 -18.76
CA TRP A 43 24.03 -9.11 -18.22
C TRP A 43 22.52 -9.12 -17.98
N MET A 44 21.82 -10.03 -18.65
CA MET A 44 20.39 -10.24 -18.50
C MET A 44 20.08 -11.66 -18.03
N ILE A 45 19.18 -11.77 -17.05
CA ILE A 45 18.51 -13.01 -16.69
C ILE A 45 17.04 -12.89 -17.10
N GLU A 46 16.49 -13.93 -17.73
CA GLU A 46 15.08 -14.03 -18.10
C GLU A 46 14.49 -15.28 -17.44
N THR A 47 13.36 -15.12 -16.75
CA THR A 47 12.58 -16.22 -16.17
C THR A 47 11.13 -16.08 -16.62
N SER A 48 10.54 -17.17 -17.11
CA SER A 48 9.15 -17.17 -17.59
C SER A 48 8.26 -18.06 -16.74
N TYR A 49 7.06 -17.59 -16.44
CA TYR A 49 6.03 -18.29 -15.69
C TYR A 49 4.81 -18.51 -16.58
N GLU A 50 4.31 -19.74 -16.62
CA GLU A 50 3.04 -20.09 -17.26
C GLU A 50 1.88 -19.57 -16.39
N GLU A 51 0.73 -19.30 -17.03
CA GLU A 51 -0.51 -19.11 -16.30
C GLU A 51 -0.83 -20.36 -15.45
N GLY A 52 -1.34 -20.15 -14.23
CA GLY A 52 -1.52 -21.21 -13.24
C GLY A 52 -0.28 -21.51 -12.38
N TYR A 53 0.86 -20.84 -12.61
CA TYR A 53 2.02 -20.95 -11.71
C TYR A 53 1.62 -20.59 -10.27
N LEU A 54 1.95 -21.47 -9.32
CA LEU A 54 1.65 -21.27 -7.90
C LEU A 54 2.75 -20.47 -7.22
N HIS A 55 2.35 -19.36 -6.60
CA HIS A 55 3.21 -18.54 -5.74
C HIS A 55 2.56 -18.42 -4.37
N GLY A 56 3.05 -19.21 -3.41
CA GLY A 56 2.33 -19.48 -2.17
C GLY A 56 1.04 -20.26 -2.48
N ARG A 57 -0.12 -19.67 -2.15
CA ARG A 57 -1.45 -20.25 -2.40
C ARG A 57 -2.20 -19.62 -3.57
N THR A 58 -1.58 -18.69 -4.28
CA THR A 58 -2.21 -17.95 -5.38
C THR A 58 -1.67 -18.47 -6.71
N GLU A 59 -2.56 -18.71 -7.67
CA GLU A 59 -2.21 -19.05 -9.05
C GLU A 59 -2.09 -17.80 -9.90
N LEU A 60 -1.02 -17.70 -10.67
CA LEU A 60 -0.76 -16.58 -11.56
C LEU A 60 -1.81 -16.53 -12.68
N ALA A 61 -2.49 -15.39 -12.84
CA ALA A 61 -3.51 -15.20 -13.86
C ALA A 61 -3.24 -13.93 -14.68
N LEU A 62 -3.49 -14.00 -15.99
CA LEU A 62 -3.38 -12.84 -16.87
C LEU A 62 -4.57 -11.89 -16.72
N ASP A 63 -5.78 -12.47 -16.63
CA ASP A 63 -7.05 -11.76 -16.67
C ASP A 63 -7.49 -11.31 -15.27
N ILE A 64 -6.81 -10.26 -14.78
CA ILE A 64 -7.16 -9.60 -13.52
C ILE A 64 -8.16 -8.47 -13.80
N SER A 65 -9.34 -8.57 -13.20
CA SER A 65 -10.33 -7.48 -13.23
C SER A 65 -9.76 -6.21 -12.58
N SER A 66 -9.82 -5.10 -13.30
CA SER A 66 -9.41 -3.78 -12.80
C SER A 66 -10.52 -3.04 -12.05
N ALA A 67 -11.71 -3.65 -11.90
CA ALA A 67 -12.87 -3.00 -11.26
C ALA A 67 -12.59 -2.49 -9.83
N PRO A 68 -11.81 -3.19 -8.97
CA PRO A 68 -11.45 -2.67 -7.64
C PRO A 68 -10.72 -1.32 -7.66
N LEU A 69 -10.08 -0.94 -8.78
CA LEU A 69 -9.42 0.36 -8.91
C LEU A 69 -10.41 1.53 -8.77
N GLU A 70 -11.70 1.33 -9.06
CA GLU A 70 -12.73 2.37 -8.89
C GLU A 70 -12.65 3.02 -7.50
N ILE A 71 -12.38 2.22 -6.47
CA ILE A 71 -12.28 2.66 -5.08
C ILE A 71 -10.83 2.69 -4.58
N LEU A 72 -9.93 1.86 -5.15
CA LEU A 72 -8.55 1.76 -4.69
C LEU A 72 -7.66 2.84 -5.30
N ASP A 73 -7.75 3.12 -6.60
CA ASP A 73 -6.98 4.16 -7.28
C ASP A 73 -7.79 4.72 -8.46
N PRO A 74 -8.65 5.73 -8.23
CA PRO A 74 -9.53 6.26 -9.26
C PRO A 74 -8.81 6.84 -10.48
N TYR A 75 -7.54 7.26 -10.32
CA TYR A 75 -6.73 7.74 -11.43
C TYR A 75 -6.39 6.59 -12.38
N CYS A 76 -5.89 5.47 -11.85
CA CYS A 76 -5.61 4.27 -12.65
C CYS A 76 -6.90 3.68 -13.23
N TYR A 77 -8.01 3.71 -12.49
CA TYR A 77 -9.32 3.28 -13.00
C TYR A 77 -9.76 4.10 -14.22
N ASN A 78 -9.80 5.43 -14.09
CA ASN A 78 -10.23 6.31 -15.19
C ASN A 78 -9.27 6.29 -16.38
N GLY A 79 -8.00 5.92 -16.16
CA GLY A 79 -7.02 5.71 -17.22
C GLY A 79 -7.18 4.37 -17.97
N ASN A 80 -8.08 3.49 -17.54
CA ASN A 80 -8.20 2.11 -18.05
C ASN A 80 -6.92 1.29 -17.83
N PHE A 81 -6.37 1.33 -16.62
CA PHE A 81 -5.22 0.50 -16.24
C PHE A 81 -5.47 -0.98 -16.56
N ASN A 82 -4.53 -1.60 -17.26
CA ASN A 82 -4.64 -2.96 -17.75
C ASN A 82 -3.39 -3.77 -17.35
N PHE A 83 -3.58 -4.82 -16.54
CA PHE A 83 -2.50 -5.66 -16.05
C PHE A 83 -1.74 -6.37 -17.17
N SER A 84 -2.38 -6.77 -18.27
CA SER A 84 -1.68 -7.42 -19.40
C SER A 84 -0.79 -6.45 -20.20
N LYS A 85 -0.95 -5.14 -19.98
CA LYS A 85 -0.13 -4.07 -20.58
C LYS A 85 0.63 -3.27 -19.52
N THR A 86 0.90 -3.87 -18.37
CA THR A 86 1.61 -3.24 -17.25
C THR A 86 2.92 -3.94 -16.97
N ALA A 87 3.98 -3.15 -16.80
CA ALA A 87 5.24 -3.62 -16.25
C ALA A 87 5.24 -3.54 -14.72
N VAL A 88 5.64 -4.61 -14.05
CA VAL A 88 5.99 -4.63 -12.64
C VAL A 88 7.48 -4.29 -12.53
N ILE A 89 7.83 -3.28 -11.75
CA ILE A 89 9.21 -2.81 -11.64
C ILE A 89 9.66 -2.85 -10.18
N ASP A 90 10.87 -3.36 -9.97
CA ASP A 90 11.60 -3.31 -8.71
C ASP A 90 13.10 -3.11 -8.99
N THR A 91 13.79 -2.35 -8.12
CA THR A 91 15.21 -2.05 -8.31
C THR A 91 16.05 -2.31 -7.06
N GLU A 92 17.24 -2.86 -7.28
CA GLU A 92 18.27 -2.99 -6.25
C GLU A 92 19.33 -1.93 -6.45
N THR A 93 19.67 -1.21 -5.38
CA THR A 93 20.40 0.06 -5.50
C THR A 93 21.66 0.09 -4.66
N THR A 94 22.65 0.88 -5.09
CA THR A 94 23.91 1.07 -4.36
C THR A 94 23.77 1.87 -3.05
N GLY A 95 22.56 2.35 -2.72
CA GLY A 95 22.32 3.07 -1.47
C GLY A 95 20.87 3.54 -1.32
N LEU A 96 20.44 3.76 -0.08
CA LEU A 96 19.06 4.05 0.29
C LEU A 96 18.62 5.52 0.08
N ALA A 97 19.56 6.42 -0.25
CA ALA A 97 19.34 7.87 -0.17
C ALA A 97 18.97 8.55 -1.51
N GLY A 98 18.77 7.82 -2.60
CA GLY A 98 18.18 8.33 -3.84
C GLY A 98 18.90 9.50 -4.53
N GLY A 99 20.18 9.74 -4.21
CA GLY A 99 20.99 10.82 -4.79
C GLY A 99 21.52 10.48 -6.19
N THR A 100 22.10 11.46 -6.89
CA THR A 100 22.68 11.29 -8.24
C THR A 100 23.82 10.26 -8.31
N GLY A 101 24.43 9.92 -7.18
CA GLY A 101 25.42 8.84 -7.06
C GLY A 101 24.85 7.45 -6.81
N THR A 102 23.53 7.31 -6.67
CA THR A 102 22.86 6.01 -6.53
C THR A 102 22.65 5.39 -7.91
N TYR A 103 22.99 4.11 -8.05
CA TYR A 103 22.80 3.32 -9.26
C TYR A 103 21.86 2.15 -8.96
N PRO A 104 20.87 1.88 -9.83
CA PRO A 104 20.13 0.62 -9.80
C PRO A 104 21.01 -0.47 -10.43
N PHE A 105 21.73 -1.24 -9.60
CA PHE A 105 22.62 -2.27 -10.12
C PHE A 105 21.87 -3.54 -10.55
N ILE A 106 20.65 -3.74 -10.06
CA ILE A 106 19.67 -4.64 -10.69
C ILE A 106 18.41 -3.83 -10.98
N ILE A 107 17.95 -3.90 -12.23
CA ILE A 107 16.60 -3.47 -12.59
C ILE A 107 15.85 -4.71 -13.01
N GLY A 108 14.85 -5.09 -12.22
CA GLY A 108 13.94 -6.15 -12.60
C GLY A 108 12.66 -5.58 -13.19
N VAL A 109 12.16 -6.23 -14.24
CA VAL A 109 10.91 -5.89 -14.90
C VAL A 109 10.12 -7.15 -15.22
N GLY A 110 8.89 -7.23 -14.71
CA GLY A 110 7.94 -8.31 -14.97
C GLY A 110 6.81 -7.85 -15.88
N PHE A 111 6.49 -8.57 -16.95
CA PHE A 111 5.40 -8.23 -17.85
C PHE A 111 4.90 -9.45 -18.61
N TRP A 112 3.69 -9.36 -19.15
CA TRP A 112 3.12 -10.41 -19.97
C TRP A 112 3.61 -10.33 -21.41
N THR A 113 4.09 -11.46 -21.93
CA THR A 113 4.32 -11.70 -23.35
C THR A 113 3.46 -12.86 -23.80
N GLU A 114 2.49 -12.58 -24.68
CA GLU A 114 1.49 -13.57 -25.10
C GLU A 114 0.79 -14.17 -23.87
N ASN A 115 1.07 -15.43 -23.54
CA ASN A 115 0.45 -16.18 -22.43
C ASN A 115 1.44 -16.52 -21.30
N ARG A 116 2.58 -15.82 -21.21
CA ARG A 116 3.57 -16.03 -20.15
C ARG A 116 3.92 -14.72 -19.45
N PHE A 117 4.05 -14.78 -18.13
CA PHE A 117 4.62 -13.68 -17.36
C PHE A 117 6.13 -13.84 -17.37
N VAL A 118 6.81 -12.87 -17.97
CA VAL A 118 8.27 -12.88 -18.11
C VAL A 118 8.85 -11.86 -17.15
N VAL A 119 9.81 -12.31 -16.36
CA VAL A 119 10.65 -11.46 -15.51
C VAL A 119 12.02 -11.36 -16.15
N ARG A 120 12.43 -10.14 -16.49
CA ARG A 120 13.78 -9.81 -16.96
C ARG A 120 14.51 -8.98 -15.93
N GLN A 121 15.76 -9.34 -15.67
CA GLN A 121 16.60 -8.65 -14.70
C GLN A 121 17.89 -8.20 -15.38
N TYR A 122 18.20 -6.91 -15.26
CA TYR A 122 19.37 -6.29 -15.87
C TYR A 122 20.42 -5.98 -14.81
N ILE A 123 21.51 -6.74 -14.82
CA ILE A 123 22.55 -6.67 -13.80
C ILE A 123 23.73 -5.83 -14.31
N LEU A 124 24.05 -4.79 -13.55
CA LEU A 124 25.13 -3.86 -13.82
C LEU A 124 26.44 -4.45 -13.29
N ARG A 125 27.32 -4.94 -14.16
CA ARG A 125 28.62 -5.50 -13.73
C ARG A 125 29.66 -4.41 -13.53
N ASP A 126 29.53 -3.37 -14.33
CA ASP A 126 30.33 -2.16 -14.25
C ASP A 126 29.44 -0.96 -14.57
N PHE A 127 29.71 0.20 -13.96
CA PHE A 127 28.89 1.39 -14.17
C PHE A 127 28.86 1.87 -15.63
N SER A 128 29.86 1.50 -16.43
CA SER A 128 29.87 1.78 -17.87
C SER A 128 28.78 1.05 -18.67
N GLU A 129 28.16 0.01 -18.11
CA GLU A 129 27.08 -0.76 -18.76
C GLU A 129 25.69 -0.11 -18.57
N GLU A 130 25.58 0.96 -17.77
CA GLU A 130 24.29 1.61 -17.47
C GLU A 130 23.53 2.07 -18.72
N PRO A 131 24.17 2.70 -19.74
CA PRO A 131 23.46 3.05 -20.97
C PRO A 131 22.79 1.83 -21.63
N ALA A 132 23.46 0.68 -21.67
CA ALA A 132 22.89 -0.56 -22.19
C ALA A 132 21.74 -1.07 -21.31
N GLN A 133 21.88 -1.00 -19.98
CA GLN A 133 20.85 -1.36 -19.01
C GLN A 133 19.55 -0.55 -19.24
N LEU A 134 19.66 0.78 -19.26
CA LEU A 134 18.52 1.69 -19.43
C LEU A 134 17.87 1.57 -20.81
N ARG A 135 18.68 1.39 -21.87
CA ARG A 135 18.17 1.18 -23.23
C ARG A 135 17.38 -0.11 -23.36
N THR A 136 17.84 -1.17 -22.71
CA THR A 136 17.15 -2.46 -22.72
C THR A 136 15.84 -2.37 -21.96
N LEU A 137 15.83 -1.76 -20.77
CA LEU A 137 14.59 -1.45 -20.04
C LEU A 137 13.61 -0.63 -20.89
N ALA A 138 14.07 0.44 -21.56
CA ALA A 138 13.21 1.26 -22.39
C ALA A 138 12.58 0.49 -23.56
N SER A 139 13.30 -0.50 -24.10
CA SER A 139 12.80 -1.36 -25.16
C SER A 139 11.70 -2.31 -24.67
N ASP A 140 11.83 -2.83 -23.45
CA ASP A 140 10.82 -3.70 -22.84
C ASP A 140 9.57 -2.95 -22.39
N LEU A 141 9.72 -1.70 -21.96
CA LEU A 141 8.59 -0.83 -21.64
C LEU A 141 7.87 -0.31 -22.90
N ALA A 142 8.46 -0.49 -24.09
CA ALA A 142 7.84 -0.05 -25.33
C ALA A 142 6.56 -0.85 -25.61
N GLY A 143 5.44 -0.15 -25.77
CA GLY A 143 4.13 -0.77 -26.04
C GLY A 143 3.36 -1.19 -24.79
N LEU A 144 3.92 -0.99 -23.59
CA LEU A 144 3.18 -1.05 -22.34
C LEU A 144 2.52 0.31 -22.05
N SER A 145 1.51 0.31 -21.19
CA SER A 145 0.73 1.50 -20.82
C SER A 145 0.66 1.73 -19.31
N GLY A 146 1.10 0.75 -18.52
CA GLY A 146 1.03 0.79 -17.06
C GLY A 146 2.34 0.40 -16.38
N ILE A 147 2.50 0.89 -15.16
CA ILE A 147 3.55 0.50 -14.23
C ILE A 147 2.92 0.13 -12.90
N LEU A 148 3.36 -1.00 -12.36
CA LEU A 148 3.06 -1.47 -11.01
C LEU A 148 4.37 -1.50 -10.20
N THR A 149 4.38 -0.85 -9.04
CA THR A 149 5.53 -0.88 -8.12
C THR A 149 5.04 -1.03 -6.67
N TYR A 150 5.93 -1.41 -5.77
CA TYR A 150 5.68 -1.30 -4.33
C TYR A 150 6.52 -0.16 -3.76
N ASN A 151 5.90 0.95 -3.36
CA ASN A 151 6.59 2.16 -2.87
C ASN A 151 7.47 2.89 -3.91
N GLY A 152 7.43 2.47 -5.18
CA GLY A 152 8.23 3.06 -6.25
C GLY A 152 7.91 4.51 -6.62
N LYS A 153 6.79 5.10 -6.16
CA LYS A 153 6.57 6.57 -6.29
C LYS A 153 7.62 7.36 -5.52
N THR A 154 8.14 6.80 -4.42
CA THR A 154 9.14 7.44 -3.58
C THR A 154 10.57 7.00 -3.93
N PHE A 155 10.75 5.76 -4.42
CA PHE A 155 12.08 5.17 -4.60
C PHE A 155 12.44 4.92 -6.07
N ASP A 156 11.93 3.85 -6.68
CA ASP A 156 12.37 3.34 -7.98
C ASP A 156 12.17 4.34 -9.13
N MET A 157 10.96 4.90 -9.23
CA MET A 157 10.60 5.73 -10.38
C MET A 157 11.35 7.08 -10.40
N PRO A 158 11.52 7.80 -9.26
CA PRO A 158 12.42 8.95 -9.20
C PRO A 158 13.88 8.63 -9.55
N LEU A 159 14.40 7.48 -9.06
CA LEU A 159 15.76 7.04 -9.36
C LEU A 159 15.93 6.80 -10.86
N LEU A 160 15.10 5.95 -11.47
CA LEU A 160 15.15 5.64 -12.89
C LEU A 160 15.04 6.91 -13.73
N ARG A 161 14.10 7.81 -13.40
CA ARG A 161 13.94 9.10 -14.10
C ARG A 161 15.23 9.93 -14.08
N THR A 162 15.93 9.93 -12.95
CA THR A 162 17.22 10.61 -12.81
C THR A 162 18.30 9.94 -13.66
N ARG A 163 18.36 8.60 -13.67
CA ARG A 163 19.33 7.85 -14.50
C ARG A 163 19.13 8.07 -15.99
N PHE A 164 17.89 8.02 -16.48
CA PHE A 164 17.55 8.36 -17.88
C PHE A 164 17.99 9.78 -18.25
N ARG A 165 17.72 10.77 -17.37
CA ARG A 165 18.13 12.17 -17.59
C ARG A 165 19.64 12.35 -17.65
N ILE A 166 20.39 11.72 -16.74
CA ILE A 166 21.86 11.78 -16.72
C ILE A 166 22.44 11.19 -18.01
N ASN A 167 21.87 10.08 -18.48
CA ASN A 167 22.26 9.43 -19.74
C ASN A 167 21.72 10.13 -20.99
N ARG A 168 21.00 11.25 -20.85
CA ARG A 168 20.37 12.00 -21.95
C ARG A 168 19.45 11.14 -22.81
N MET A 169 18.78 10.17 -22.19
CA MET A 169 17.82 9.29 -22.82
C MET A 169 16.39 9.77 -22.55
N GLU A 170 15.49 9.49 -23.50
CA GLU A 170 14.06 9.70 -23.30
C GLU A 170 13.54 8.80 -22.18
N ILE A 171 12.64 9.31 -21.34
CA ILE A 171 12.05 8.56 -20.24
C ILE A 171 10.87 7.74 -20.80
N PRO A 172 10.98 6.40 -20.90
CA PRO A 172 10.01 5.56 -21.62
C PRO A 172 8.64 5.52 -20.91
N PHE A 173 8.62 5.83 -19.61
CA PHE A 173 7.44 5.74 -18.77
C PHE A 173 6.75 7.08 -18.45
N GLY A 174 7.06 8.14 -19.20
CA GLY A 174 6.52 9.49 -18.96
C GLY A 174 4.98 9.56 -18.96
N ASN A 175 4.34 8.76 -19.81
CA ASN A 175 2.88 8.74 -20.02
C ASN A 175 2.19 7.49 -19.47
N HIS A 176 2.91 6.60 -18.78
CA HIS A 176 2.32 5.37 -18.26
C HIS A 176 1.45 5.67 -17.02
N LEU A 177 0.36 4.92 -16.86
CA LEU A 177 -0.38 4.92 -15.59
C LEU A 177 0.45 4.23 -14.53
N HIS A 178 0.54 4.84 -13.34
CA HIS A 178 1.38 4.30 -12.27
C HIS A 178 0.56 3.94 -11.03
N LEU A 179 0.38 2.62 -10.85
CA LEU A 179 -0.19 2.03 -9.66
C LEU A 179 0.93 1.69 -8.67
N ASP A 180 1.05 2.49 -7.61
CA ASP A 180 1.91 2.16 -6.47
C ASP A 180 1.09 1.40 -5.43
N PHE A 181 1.37 0.10 -5.32
CA PHE A 181 0.53 -0.84 -4.60
C PHE A 181 0.65 -0.76 -3.07
N MET A 182 1.66 -0.05 -2.56
CA MET A 182 1.79 0.22 -1.13
C MET A 182 0.58 0.99 -0.61
N HIS A 183 0.04 1.94 -1.39
CA HIS A 183 -1.07 2.77 -0.93
C HIS A 183 -2.41 2.02 -0.82
N PRO A 184 -2.84 1.21 -1.82
CA PRO A 184 -3.93 0.25 -1.65
C PRO A 184 -3.73 -0.67 -0.45
N CYS A 185 -2.57 -1.32 -0.34
CA CYS A 185 -2.27 -2.24 0.76
C CYS A 185 -2.42 -1.57 2.13
N ARG A 186 -1.89 -0.34 2.28
CA ARG A 186 -2.01 0.42 3.53
C ARG A 186 -3.44 0.82 3.87
N ARG A 187 -4.31 1.06 2.89
CA ARG A 187 -5.71 1.37 3.17
C ARG A 187 -6.49 0.14 3.62
N LEU A 188 -6.16 -1.02 3.05
CA LEU A 188 -6.86 -2.29 3.27
C LEU A 188 -6.37 -3.03 4.52
N TYR A 189 -5.05 -3.22 4.64
CA TYR A 189 -4.44 -4.18 5.56
C TYR A 189 -3.81 -3.58 6.82
N LYS A 190 -3.79 -2.25 7.00
CA LYS A 190 -3.20 -1.61 8.20
C LYS A 190 -3.84 -2.02 9.54
N ARG A 191 -5.00 -2.68 9.51
CA ARG A 191 -5.68 -3.22 10.70
C ARG A 191 -5.42 -4.71 10.89
N HIS A 192 -5.01 -5.40 9.82
CA HIS A 192 -4.68 -6.81 9.83
C HIS A 192 -3.26 -7.05 10.34
N PHE A 193 -2.32 -6.19 9.95
CA PHE A 193 -0.89 -6.44 10.13
C PHE A 193 -0.15 -5.24 10.70
N ASP A 194 0.84 -5.52 11.56
CA ASP A 194 1.74 -4.52 12.13
C ASP A 194 2.72 -3.96 11.10
N SER A 195 3.19 -4.82 10.19
CA SER A 195 4.07 -4.46 9.08
C SER A 195 3.35 -4.56 7.74
N LEU A 196 3.64 -3.61 6.86
CA LEU A 196 3.16 -3.58 5.48
C LEU A 196 4.34 -3.50 4.51
N ASN A 197 5.46 -4.14 4.82
CA ASN A 197 6.48 -4.41 3.81
C ASN A 197 6.00 -5.55 2.90
N LEU A 198 6.62 -5.68 1.72
CA LEU A 198 6.18 -6.65 0.72
C LEU A 198 6.30 -8.08 1.24
N THR A 199 7.43 -8.44 1.85
CA THR A 199 7.68 -9.76 2.46
C THR A 199 6.59 -10.18 3.48
N ASN A 200 6.14 -9.27 4.36
CA ASN A 200 5.08 -9.61 5.31
C ASN A 200 3.72 -9.79 4.60
N LEU A 201 3.44 -9.01 3.55
CA LEU A 201 2.21 -9.18 2.78
C LEU A 201 2.22 -10.47 1.96
N GLU A 202 3.36 -10.91 1.46
CA GLU A 202 3.51 -12.22 0.82
C GLU A 202 3.15 -13.35 1.76
N GLU A 203 3.74 -13.36 2.96
CA GLU A 203 3.46 -14.40 3.94
C GLU A 203 1.98 -14.39 4.35
N LYS A 204 1.44 -13.21 4.71
CA LYS A 204 0.09 -13.12 5.29
C LYS A 204 -1.04 -13.16 4.26
N VAL A 205 -0.82 -12.67 3.05
CA VAL A 205 -1.85 -12.59 1.99
C VAL A 205 -1.69 -13.74 1.00
N LEU A 206 -0.47 -13.99 0.51
CA LEU A 206 -0.19 -15.03 -0.47
C LEU A 206 0.15 -16.38 0.17
N GLY A 207 0.49 -16.43 1.46
CA GLY A 207 0.99 -17.67 2.08
C GLY A 207 2.33 -18.11 1.49
N PHE A 208 3.10 -17.16 0.93
CA PHE A 208 4.42 -17.43 0.36
C PHE A 208 5.48 -17.19 1.43
N ASP A 209 6.23 -18.25 1.75
CA ASP A 209 7.38 -18.18 2.65
C ASP A 209 8.66 -18.15 1.82
N ARG A 210 9.55 -17.20 2.12
CA ARG A 210 10.80 -17.04 1.38
C ARG A 210 11.88 -17.92 1.99
N GLU A 211 12.37 -18.90 1.24
CA GLU A 211 13.58 -19.62 1.59
C GLU A 211 14.82 -18.76 1.30
N ASP A 212 15.73 -18.65 2.27
CA ASP A 212 17.05 -18.03 2.12
C ASP A 212 17.05 -16.59 1.55
N ASP A 213 16.17 -15.73 2.06
CA ASP A 213 16.09 -14.33 1.61
C ASP A 213 17.24 -13.45 2.13
N VAL A 214 17.73 -12.55 1.28
CA VAL A 214 18.78 -11.60 1.64
C VAL A 214 18.16 -10.40 2.36
N PRO A 215 18.64 -10.02 3.56
CA PRO A 215 18.17 -8.80 4.20
C PRO A 215 18.46 -7.56 3.33
N ALA A 216 17.42 -6.78 2.99
CA ALA A 216 17.55 -5.63 2.09
C ALA A 216 18.67 -4.63 2.48
N HIS A 217 18.93 -4.45 3.78
CA HIS A 217 19.95 -3.53 4.27
C HIS A 217 21.41 -3.96 3.97
N ILE A 218 21.66 -5.25 3.69
CA ILE A 218 23.00 -5.73 3.31
C ILE A 218 23.23 -5.76 1.80
N ILE A 219 22.16 -5.68 1.00
CA ILE A 219 22.21 -5.78 -0.46
C ILE A 219 23.22 -4.79 -1.10
N PRO A 220 23.24 -3.49 -0.75
CA PRO A 220 24.22 -2.57 -1.34
C PRO A 220 25.67 -2.97 -1.07
N ARG A 221 25.95 -3.50 0.13
CA ARG A 221 27.29 -3.95 0.52
C ARG A 221 27.73 -5.15 -0.31
N LEU A 222 26.86 -6.14 -0.49
CA LEU A 222 27.14 -7.32 -1.32
C LEU A 222 27.51 -6.93 -2.76
N TYR A 223 26.84 -5.93 -3.33
CA TYR A 223 27.21 -5.40 -4.65
C TYR A 223 28.61 -4.77 -4.67
N PHE A 224 28.98 -3.99 -3.66
CA PHE A 224 30.34 -3.44 -3.57
C PHE A 224 31.41 -4.53 -3.40
N ASP A 225 31.11 -5.59 -2.65
CA ASP A 225 32.00 -6.75 -2.50
C ASP A 225 32.13 -7.52 -3.83
N TYR A 226 31.06 -7.61 -4.61
CA TYR A 226 31.12 -8.09 -6.00
C TYR A 226 32.03 -7.21 -6.87
N LEU A 227 31.95 -5.89 -6.80
CA LEU A 227 32.81 -5.01 -7.62
C LEU A 227 34.31 -5.18 -7.30
N GLN A 228 34.64 -5.55 -6.06
CA GLN A 228 36.02 -5.81 -5.61
C GLN A 228 36.51 -7.20 -6.01
N ASN A 229 35.73 -8.23 -5.69
CA ASN A 229 36.16 -9.63 -5.81
C ASN A 229 35.76 -10.27 -7.15
N ARG A 230 34.76 -9.68 -7.82
CA ARG A 230 34.19 -10.10 -9.10
C ARG A 230 33.66 -11.54 -9.08
N ASP A 231 33.22 -11.98 -7.90
CA ASP A 231 32.53 -13.24 -7.70
C ASP A 231 31.03 -13.05 -7.95
N GLU A 232 30.58 -13.49 -9.12
CA GLU A 232 29.18 -13.39 -9.57
C GLU A 232 28.19 -14.16 -8.68
N SER A 233 28.66 -15.15 -7.90
CA SER A 233 27.81 -15.90 -6.99
C SER A 233 27.21 -15.04 -5.87
N ILE A 234 27.85 -13.91 -5.54
CA ILE A 234 27.37 -12.92 -4.56
C ILE A 234 26.06 -12.27 -5.02
N LEU A 235 25.84 -12.15 -6.34
CA LEU A 235 24.68 -11.47 -6.91
C LEU A 235 23.46 -12.38 -7.01
N LEU A 236 23.63 -13.70 -7.08
CA LEU A 236 22.53 -14.65 -7.32
C LEU A 236 21.44 -14.60 -6.23
N PRO A 237 21.75 -14.49 -4.92
CA PRO A 237 20.72 -14.32 -3.90
C PRO A 237 19.92 -13.00 -4.06
N ILE A 238 20.59 -11.93 -4.51
CA ILE A 238 19.95 -10.62 -4.75
C ILE A 238 19.04 -10.69 -5.98
N VAL A 239 19.49 -11.37 -7.05
CA VAL A 239 18.67 -11.66 -8.22
C VAL A 239 17.42 -12.45 -7.81
N ASN A 240 17.56 -13.46 -6.95
CA ASN A 240 16.40 -14.22 -6.49
C ASN A 240 15.42 -13.36 -5.67
N HIS A 241 15.93 -12.51 -4.77
CA HIS A 241 15.13 -11.54 -4.02
C HIS A 241 14.31 -10.64 -4.95
N ASN A 242 14.98 -9.92 -5.85
CA ASN A 242 14.33 -9.01 -6.79
C ASN A 242 13.31 -9.72 -7.71
N ARG A 243 13.60 -10.96 -8.13
CA ARG A 243 12.66 -11.78 -8.90
C ARG A 243 11.41 -12.13 -8.09
N ASN A 244 11.58 -12.53 -6.82
CA ASN A 244 10.48 -12.81 -5.92
C ASN A 244 9.63 -11.56 -5.67
N ASP A 245 10.25 -10.40 -5.41
CA ASP A 245 9.54 -9.12 -5.23
C ASP A 245 8.63 -8.79 -6.43
N ILE A 246 9.12 -9.00 -7.65
CA ILE A 246 8.34 -8.75 -8.88
C ILE A 246 7.15 -9.69 -9.02
N VAL A 247 7.38 -11.01 -8.87
CA VAL A 247 6.30 -12.01 -9.00
C VAL A 247 5.29 -11.82 -7.87
N SER A 248 5.76 -11.71 -6.64
CA SER A 248 4.93 -11.47 -5.46
C SER A 248 4.10 -10.21 -5.57
N LEU A 249 4.65 -9.10 -6.08
CA LEU A 249 3.91 -7.85 -6.21
C LEU A 249 2.74 -7.98 -7.19
N TYR A 250 2.96 -8.64 -8.33
CA TYR A 250 1.88 -8.93 -9.28
C TYR A 250 0.78 -9.78 -8.62
N MET A 251 1.19 -10.87 -7.97
CA MET A 251 0.30 -11.83 -7.33
C MET A 251 -0.45 -11.23 -6.13
N LEU A 252 0.19 -10.34 -5.39
CA LEU A 252 -0.41 -9.59 -4.29
C LEU A 252 -1.48 -8.64 -4.80
N ALA A 253 -1.23 -7.97 -5.93
CA ALA A 253 -2.22 -7.12 -6.57
C ALA A 253 -3.44 -7.92 -7.02
N GLN A 254 -3.21 -9.06 -7.69
CA GLN A 254 -4.25 -9.99 -8.10
C GLN A 254 -5.11 -10.45 -6.91
N GLU A 255 -4.49 -11.01 -5.88
CA GLU A 255 -5.23 -11.58 -4.74
C GLU A 255 -5.95 -10.50 -3.95
N THR A 256 -5.34 -9.32 -3.81
CA THR A 256 -6.00 -8.18 -3.15
C THR A 256 -7.23 -7.71 -3.95
N PHE A 257 -7.15 -7.68 -5.27
CA PHE A 257 -8.28 -7.27 -6.12
C PHE A 257 -9.42 -8.29 -6.00
N ARG A 258 -9.11 -9.58 -6.12
CA ARG A 258 -10.08 -10.67 -5.90
C ARG A 258 -10.78 -10.57 -4.54
N ARG A 259 -10.04 -10.32 -3.46
CA ARG A 259 -10.61 -10.16 -2.11
C ARG A 259 -11.51 -8.93 -2.00
N VAL A 260 -11.15 -7.82 -2.65
CA VAL A 260 -12.00 -6.63 -2.69
C VAL A 260 -13.28 -6.89 -3.49
N GLU A 261 -13.21 -7.64 -4.59
CA GLU A 261 -14.41 -8.06 -5.34
C GLU A 261 -15.32 -8.94 -4.49
N LEU A 262 -14.77 -9.94 -3.79
CA LEU A 262 -15.53 -10.75 -2.85
C LEU A 262 -16.18 -9.93 -1.74
N ALA A 263 -15.46 -8.93 -1.20
CA ALA A 263 -16.03 -8.01 -0.23
C ALA A 263 -17.19 -7.23 -0.84
N LEU A 264 -17.02 -6.61 -2.01
CA LEU A 264 -18.06 -5.85 -2.69
C LEU A 264 -19.27 -6.71 -3.09
N ALA A 265 -19.05 -7.99 -3.38
CA ALA A 265 -20.07 -9.01 -3.61
C ALA A 265 -20.66 -9.61 -2.33
N GLN A 266 -20.30 -9.09 -1.15
CA GLN A 266 -20.79 -9.53 0.16
C GLN A 266 -20.57 -11.03 0.43
N SER A 267 -19.52 -11.58 -0.17
CA SER A 267 -19.19 -13.02 -0.16
C SER A 267 -17.85 -13.29 0.52
N LEU A 268 -17.34 -12.34 1.31
CA LEU A 268 -16.08 -12.44 2.04
C LEU A 268 -16.33 -12.51 3.55
N ASP A 269 -15.70 -13.48 4.20
CA ASP A 269 -15.69 -13.63 5.66
C ASP A 269 -14.39 -13.05 6.25
N ASP A 270 -14.28 -11.72 6.23
CA ASP A 270 -13.15 -10.97 6.79
C ASP A 270 -13.61 -9.59 7.25
N ASP A 271 -14.04 -9.50 8.51
CA ASP A 271 -14.61 -8.28 9.09
C ASP A 271 -13.66 -7.07 9.00
N LEU A 272 -12.35 -7.28 9.14
CA LEU A 272 -11.36 -6.22 9.05
C LEU A 272 -11.26 -5.68 7.62
N LEU A 273 -11.32 -6.55 6.60
CA LEU A 273 -11.29 -6.12 5.21
C LEU A 273 -12.61 -5.46 4.81
N LEU A 274 -13.75 -6.00 5.25
CA LEU A 274 -15.07 -5.39 5.07
C LEU A 274 -15.10 -3.97 5.64
N LEU A 275 -14.57 -3.79 6.86
CA LEU A 275 -14.46 -2.47 7.50
C LEU A 275 -13.54 -1.52 6.73
N SER A 276 -12.39 -2.01 6.26
CA SER A 276 -11.45 -1.22 5.46
C SER A 276 -12.06 -0.79 4.12
N VAL A 277 -12.70 -1.70 3.38
CA VAL A 277 -13.38 -1.38 2.11
C VAL A 277 -14.56 -0.44 2.35
N GLY A 278 -15.36 -0.68 3.40
CA GLY A 278 -16.45 0.21 3.81
C GLY A 278 -15.94 1.63 4.11
N GLN A 279 -14.78 1.75 4.76
CA GLN A 279 -14.14 3.03 5.04
C GLN A 279 -13.68 3.75 3.75
N ILE A 280 -13.20 3.01 2.75
CA ILE A 280 -12.83 3.56 1.44
C ILE A 280 -14.09 4.07 0.72
N LEU A 281 -15.15 3.27 0.64
CA LEU A 281 -16.44 3.64 0.03
C LEU A 281 -17.05 4.91 0.67
N TYR A 282 -17.02 5.01 2.01
CA TYR A 282 -17.49 6.21 2.68
C TYR A 282 -16.69 7.47 2.29
N ARG A 283 -15.35 7.34 2.18
CA ARG A 283 -14.47 8.44 1.81
C ARG A 283 -14.64 8.86 0.35
N SER A 284 -14.91 7.92 -0.56
CA SER A 284 -15.25 8.21 -1.95
C SER A 284 -16.67 8.77 -2.13
N GLY A 285 -17.45 8.88 -1.04
CA GLY A 285 -18.81 9.43 -1.07
C GLY A 285 -19.91 8.38 -1.32
N GLN A 286 -19.53 7.13 -1.56
CA GLN A 286 -20.42 6.01 -1.81
C GLN A 286 -21.01 5.46 -0.49
N CYS A 287 -21.76 6.31 0.21
CA CYS A 287 -22.23 6.05 1.57
C CYS A 287 -23.20 4.87 1.65
N GLN A 288 -24.04 4.69 0.62
CA GLN A 288 -24.98 3.57 0.57
C GLN A 288 -24.24 2.22 0.46
N ARG A 289 -23.34 2.08 -0.53
CA ARG A 289 -22.47 0.89 -0.68
C ARG A 289 -21.66 0.62 0.58
N SER A 290 -21.14 1.67 1.22
CA SER A 290 -20.44 1.55 2.51
C SER A 290 -21.33 0.92 3.59
N ARG A 291 -22.56 1.38 3.75
CA ARG A 291 -23.50 0.82 4.74
C ARG A 291 -23.92 -0.61 4.42
N GLU A 292 -24.23 -0.90 3.15
CA GLU A 292 -24.58 -2.25 2.70
C GLU A 292 -23.47 -3.23 3.08
N LEU A 293 -22.23 -2.89 2.75
CA LEU A 293 -21.07 -3.70 3.06
C LEU A 293 -20.87 -3.89 4.57
N LEU A 294 -20.93 -2.79 5.33
CA LEU A 294 -20.74 -2.82 6.78
C LEU A 294 -21.87 -3.57 7.51
N SER A 295 -23.00 -3.84 6.86
CA SER A 295 -24.08 -4.65 7.44
C SER A 295 -23.77 -6.15 7.43
N CYS A 296 -22.77 -6.58 6.65
CA CYS A 296 -22.27 -7.96 6.63
C CYS A 296 -21.50 -8.33 7.90
N ILE A 297 -20.93 -7.34 8.61
CA ILE A 297 -20.21 -7.54 9.88
C ILE A 297 -21.23 -7.86 10.98
N LYS A 298 -21.18 -9.09 11.49
CA LYS A 298 -22.14 -9.60 12.50
C LYS A 298 -21.65 -9.28 13.92
N PRO A 299 -22.27 -8.36 14.66
CA PRO A 299 -21.74 -7.88 15.93
C PRO A 299 -21.58 -8.95 17.03
N GLN A 300 -22.31 -10.06 16.94
CA GLN A 300 -22.23 -11.18 17.87
C GLN A 300 -21.00 -12.07 17.68
N PHE A 301 -20.32 -11.96 16.53
CA PHE A 301 -19.12 -12.74 16.21
C PHE A 301 -17.87 -11.87 16.05
N ALA A 302 -18.05 -10.57 15.81
CA ALA A 302 -16.95 -9.63 15.62
C ALA A 302 -16.34 -9.15 16.95
N PRO A 303 -15.01 -8.96 17.01
CA PRO A 303 -14.32 -8.23 18.07
C PRO A 303 -14.95 -6.88 18.39
N ARG A 304 -14.90 -6.50 19.67
CA ARG A 304 -15.56 -5.31 20.21
C ARG A 304 -15.14 -4.02 19.52
N ASP A 305 -13.86 -3.86 19.24
CA ASP A 305 -13.26 -2.72 18.55
C ASP A 305 -13.75 -2.60 17.10
N ILE A 306 -13.87 -3.72 16.38
CA ILE A 306 -14.44 -3.76 15.04
C ILE A 306 -15.90 -3.33 15.05
N VAL A 307 -16.70 -3.83 16.00
CA VAL A 307 -18.11 -3.44 16.16
C VAL A 307 -18.23 -1.94 16.41
N ASP A 308 -17.38 -1.40 17.29
CA ASP A 308 -17.41 0.02 17.64
C ASP A 308 -16.99 0.91 16.46
N GLU A 309 -15.96 0.54 15.70
CA GLU A 309 -15.56 1.27 14.49
C GLU A 309 -16.64 1.19 13.40
N THR A 310 -17.25 0.01 13.22
CA THR A 310 -18.35 -0.23 12.28
C THR A 310 -19.56 0.65 12.59
N LEU A 311 -19.99 0.71 13.85
CA LEU A 311 -21.10 1.58 14.28
C LEU A 311 -20.79 3.06 14.03
N ARG A 312 -19.56 3.51 14.34
CA ARG A 312 -19.12 4.90 14.07
C ARG A 312 -19.14 5.23 12.58
N LEU A 313 -18.75 4.29 11.73
CA LEU A 313 -18.72 4.50 10.30
C LEU A 313 -20.13 4.49 9.69
N HIS A 314 -20.99 3.56 10.11
CA HIS A 314 -22.42 3.53 9.77
C HIS A 314 -23.11 4.84 10.15
N SER A 315 -22.90 5.34 11.37
CA SER A 315 -23.53 6.60 11.81
C SER A 315 -23.07 7.80 10.99
N LYS A 316 -21.80 7.85 10.61
CA LYS A 316 -21.26 8.91 9.73
C LYS A 316 -21.86 8.81 8.32
N ALA A 317 -21.99 7.61 7.77
CA ALA A 317 -22.58 7.37 6.46
C ALA A 317 -24.06 7.76 6.44
N ALA A 318 -24.86 7.31 7.42
CA ALA A 318 -26.27 7.68 7.56
C ALA A 318 -26.45 9.21 7.68
N HIS A 319 -25.64 9.85 8.53
CA HIS A 319 -25.64 11.31 8.67
C HIS A 319 -25.33 12.03 7.34
N LYS A 320 -24.32 11.57 6.58
CA LYS A 320 -23.94 12.16 5.29
C LYS A 320 -25.04 11.99 4.23
N MET A 321 -25.80 10.89 4.30
CA MET A 321 -26.97 10.63 3.47
C MET A 321 -28.23 11.38 3.92
N LYS A 322 -28.19 12.07 5.07
CA LYS A 322 -29.36 12.70 5.72
C LYS A 322 -30.45 11.69 6.13
N ASP A 323 -30.07 10.43 6.33
CA ASP A 323 -30.91 9.39 6.91
C ASP A 323 -30.90 9.54 8.43
N TRP A 324 -31.70 10.48 8.92
CA TRP A 324 -31.71 10.88 10.33
C TRP A 324 -32.27 9.80 11.24
N ASP A 325 -33.25 9.03 10.75
CA ASP A 325 -33.90 7.99 11.55
C ASP A 325 -32.91 6.88 11.87
N ASP A 326 -32.11 6.44 10.89
CA ASP A 326 -31.09 5.45 11.12
C ASP A 326 -29.91 5.99 11.96
N ALA A 327 -29.46 7.22 11.68
CA ALA A 327 -28.43 7.86 12.47
C ALA A 327 -28.83 7.96 13.96
N LEU A 328 -30.08 8.33 14.25
CA LEU A 328 -30.62 8.35 15.61
C LEU A 328 -30.66 6.96 16.25
N LYS A 329 -31.08 5.92 15.53
CA LYS A 329 -31.06 4.53 16.04
C LYS A 329 -29.65 4.14 16.45
N ILE A 330 -28.66 4.41 15.59
CA ILE A 330 -27.26 4.07 15.85
C ILE A 330 -26.70 4.87 17.03
N TRP A 331 -26.93 6.18 17.12
CA TRP A 331 -26.44 6.96 18.26
C TRP A 331 -27.07 6.52 19.58
N ASN A 332 -28.36 6.19 19.59
CA ASN A 332 -29.02 5.65 20.78
C ASN A 332 -28.48 4.26 21.15
N GLN A 333 -28.17 3.41 20.17
CA GLN A 333 -27.47 2.15 20.41
C GLN A 333 -26.08 2.39 21.03
N MET A 334 -25.32 3.35 20.52
CA MET A 334 -24.03 3.74 21.10
C MET A 334 -24.15 4.22 22.55
N LEU A 335 -25.20 4.98 22.88
CA LEU A 335 -25.48 5.38 24.27
C LEU A 335 -25.75 4.17 25.17
N ARG A 336 -26.57 3.22 24.72
CA ARG A 336 -26.87 1.99 25.48
C ARG A 336 -25.61 1.14 25.73
N LEU A 337 -24.70 1.11 24.77
CA LEU A 337 -23.42 0.39 24.89
C LEU A 337 -22.42 1.10 25.82
N GLY A 338 -22.59 2.40 26.10
CA GLY A 338 -21.85 3.12 27.14
C GLY A 338 -20.34 3.29 26.89
N ARG A 339 -19.84 2.97 25.69
CA ARG A 339 -18.39 2.88 25.38
C ARG A 339 -17.92 3.78 24.24
N PHE A 340 -18.77 4.68 23.77
CA PHE A 340 -18.47 5.57 22.65
C PHE A 340 -18.00 6.97 23.05
N GLY A 341 -17.92 7.21 24.36
CA GLY A 341 -17.47 8.48 24.91
C GLY A 341 -18.41 9.64 24.61
N CYS A 342 -17.87 10.84 24.47
CA CYS A 342 -18.64 12.04 24.16
C CYS A 342 -19.30 12.04 22.76
N TYR A 343 -18.88 11.16 21.84
CA TYR A 343 -19.29 11.15 20.44
C TYR A 343 -20.82 11.10 20.20
N PRO A 344 -21.57 10.08 20.68
CA PRO A 344 -23.02 10.01 20.44
C PRO A 344 -23.77 11.21 21.06
N HIS A 345 -23.30 11.73 22.19
CA HIS A 345 -23.88 12.92 22.81
C HIS A 345 -23.66 14.18 21.96
N ILE A 346 -22.49 14.33 21.33
CA ILE A 346 -22.22 15.44 20.40
C ILE A 346 -23.16 15.39 19.20
N GLU A 347 -23.36 14.20 18.61
CA GLU A 347 -24.21 14.07 17.44
C GLU A 347 -25.70 14.26 17.77
N LEU A 348 -26.17 13.72 18.89
CA LEU A 348 -27.54 13.97 19.39
C LEU A 348 -27.77 15.45 19.71
N ALA A 349 -26.80 16.13 20.33
CA ALA A 349 -26.89 17.57 20.58
C ALA A 349 -27.07 18.37 19.27
N LYS A 350 -26.29 18.04 18.22
CA LYS A 350 -26.43 18.67 16.89
C LYS A 350 -27.81 18.39 16.29
N HIS A 351 -28.30 17.16 16.39
CA HIS A 351 -29.61 16.79 15.86
C HIS A 351 -30.74 17.59 16.52
N HIS A 352 -30.79 17.60 17.86
CA HIS A 352 -31.78 18.36 18.61
C HIS A 352 -31.69 19.87 18.34
N GLU A 353 -30.47 20.42 18.24
CA GLU A 353 -30.27 21.85 17.95
C GLU A 353 -30.73 22.24 16.55
N HIS A 354 -30.29 21.50 15.52
CA HIS A 354 -30.43 21.95 14.14
C HIS A 354 -31.74 21.50 13.50
N ARG A 355 -32.21 20.29 13.82
CA ARG A 355 -33.40 19.66 13.20
C ARG A 355 -34.65 19.88 14.03
N LEU A 356 -34.63 19.48 15.30
CA LEU A 356 -35.82 19.52 16.16
C LEU A 356 -36.05 20.89 16.81
N LYS A 357 -35.03 21.76 16.82
CA LYS A 357 -35.03 23.04 17.56
C LYS A 357 -35.36 22.87 19.06
N ASP A 358 -35.08 21.68 19.59
CA ASP A 358 -35.23 21.35 21.01
C ASP A 358 -33.92 21.72 21.72
N TYR A 359 -33.78 23.02 22.03
CA TYR A 359 -32.55 23.56 22.59
C TYR A 359 -32.25 23.05 24.00
N GLN A 360 -33.29 22.71 24.77
CA GLN A 360 -33.14 22.14 26.12
C GLN A 360 -32.46 20.77 26.03
N ARG A 361 -33.00 19.85 25.22
CA ARG A 361 -32.35 18.53 25.05
C ARG A 361 -30.97 18.64 24.42
N ALA A 362 -30.79 19.55 23.47
CA ALA A 362 -29.46 19.79 22.88
C ALA A 362 -28.45 20.24 23.94
N LEU A 363 -28.86 21.08 24.89
CA LEU A 363 -28.04 21.55 26.00
C LEU A 363 -27.71 20.42 26.97
N ASP A 364 -28.67 19.56 27.29
CA ASP A 364 -28.46 18.43 28.20
C ASP A 364 -27.44 17.44 27.64
N TYR A 365 -27.55 17.08 26.35
CA TYR A 365 -26.53 16.28 25.66
C TYR A 365 -25.16 16.98 25.63
N THR A 366 -25.13 18.29 25.40
CA THR A 366 -23.87 19.07 25.41
C THR A 366 -23.20 19.05 26.78
N LYS A 367 -23.98 19.16 27.88
CA LYS A 367 -23.46 19.08 29.25
C LYS A 367 -22.90 17.69 29.58
N ILE A 368 -23.53 16.62 29.10
CA ILE A 368 -22.99 15.26 29.25
C ILE A 368 -21.68 15.12 28.47
N ALA A 369 -21.66 15.57 27.21
CA ALA A 369 -20.47 15.54 26.38
C ALA A 369 -19.29 16.32 26.99
N LEU A 370 -19.54 17.47 27.62
CA LEU A 370 -18.52 18.24 28.34
C LEU A 370 -17.89 17.44 29.48
N ARG A 371 -18.70 16.76 30.30
CA ARG A 371 -18.20 15.91 31.38
C ARG A 371 -17.37 14.73 30.87
N LEU A 372 -17.81 14.11 29.78
CA LEU A 372 -17.10 12.98 29.17
C LEU A 372 -15.78 13.41 28.53
N VAL A 373 -15.72 14.57 27.87
CA VAL A 373 -14.46 15.10 27.31
C VAL A 373 -13.41 15.35 28.38
N GLU A 374 -13.80 15.83 29.56
CA GLU A 374 -12.87 16.00 30.69
C GLU A 374 -12.35 14.65 31.19
N PHE A 375 -13.21 13.64 31.29
CA PHE A 375 -12.80 12.26 31.63
C PHE A 375 -11.88 11.65 30.57
N GLU A 376 -12.11 11.97 29.29
CA GLU A 376 -11.34 11.46 28.15
C GLU A 376 -9.98 12.14 27.97
N ARG A 377 -9.68 13.21 28.73
CA ARG A 377 -8.53 14.09 28.51
C ARG A 377 -7.19 13.34 28.42
N GLU A 378 -7.00 12.30 29.24
CA GLU A 378 -5.75 11.53 29.29
C GLU A 378 -5.67 10.45 28.18
N PHE A 379 -6.78 10.14 27.52
CA PHE A 379 -6.89 9.08 26.51
C PHE A 379 -6.85 9.60 25.07
N VAL A 380 -6.79 10.92 24.88
CA VAL A 380 -6.75 11.57 23.56
C VAL A 380 -5.58 12.53 23.46
N SER A 381 -5.18 12.88 22.23
CA SER A 381 -4.12 13.88 22.05
C SER A 381 -4.54 15.25 22.62
N PRO A 382 -3.60 16.05 23.17
CA PRO A 382 -3.90 17.38 23.70
C PRO A 382 -4.63 18.28 22.68
N ALA A 383 -4.25 18.18 21.41
CA ALA A 383 -4.90 18.91 20.32
C ALA A 383 -6.36 18.47 20.10
N SER A 384 -6.64 17.15 20.10
CA SER A 384 -8.00 16.62 19.95
C SER A 384 -8.89 17.03 21.12
N TYR A 385 -8.36 16.95 22.34
CA TYR A 385 -9.04 17.40 23.56
C TYR A 385 -9.42 18.89 23.47
N GLN A 386 -8.43 19.77 23.22
CA GLN A 386 -8.66 21.22 23.14
C GLN A 386 -9.70 21.59 22.07
N ASN A 387 -9.59 20.98 20.89
CA ASN A 387 -10.54 21.22 19.79
C ASN A 387 -11.96 20.81 20.16
N THR A 388 -12.13 19.63 20.77
CA THR A 388 -13.45 19.11 21.14
C THR A 388 -14.06 19.93 22.28
N LEU A 389 -13.28 20.26 23.30
CA LEU A 389 -13.72 21.09 24.43
C LEU A 389 -14.15 22.49 23.97
N ALA A 390 -13.36 23.14 23.11
CA ALA A 390 -13.69 24.45 22.56
C ALA A 390 -14.99 24.42 21.74
N ALA A 391 -15.18 23.39 20.90
CA ALA A 391 -16.39 23.21 20.12
C ALA A 391 -17.63 23.00 20.99
N LEU A 392 -17.50 22.24 22.09
CA LEU A 392 -18.58 22.00 23.05
C LEU A 392 -18.94 23.26 23.84
N LYS A 393 -17.95 24.00 24.37
CA LYS A 393 -18.18 25.27 25.07
C LYS A 393 -18.88 26.29 24.17
N LYS A 394 -18.42 26.42 22.92
CA LYS A 394 -19.07 27.30 21.93
C LYS A 394 -20.52 26.88 21.64
N ARG A 395 -20.80 25.57 21.55
CA ARG A 395 -22.17 25.05 21.39
C ARG A 395 -23.02 25.39 22.61
N GLN A 396 -22.51 25.20 23.82
CA GLN A 396 -23.22 25.48 25.07
C GLN A 396 -23.65 26.95 25.14
N SER A 397 -22.72 27.90 24.94
CA SER A 397 -23.04 29.34 24.93
C SER A 397 -24.11 29.69 23.89
N ARG A 398 -23.96 29.16 22.66
CA ARG A 398 -24.93 29.37 21.58
C ARG A 398 -26.32 28.83 21.91
N LEU A 399 -26.42 27.67 22.57
CA LEU A 399 -27.70 27.08 22.97
C LEU A 399 -28.39 27.90 24.06
N LEU A 400 -27.64 28.39 25.05
CA LEU A 400 -28.17 29.28 26.09
C LEU A 400 -28.72 30.59 25.51
N GLU A 401 -28.01 31.21 24.56
CA GLU A 401 -28.49 32.40 23.85
C GLU A 401 -29.79 32.14 23.07
N LYS A 402 -29.89 30.99 22.38
CA LYS A 402 -31.08 30.61 21.63
C LYS A 402 -32.28 30.37 22.54
N MET A 403 -32.07 29.75 23.70
CA MET A 403 -33.13 29.53 24.69
C MET A 403 -33.65 30.84 25.26
N ASN A 404 -32.76 31.77 25.63
CA ASN A 404 -33.17 33.09 26.14
C ASN A 404 -33.97 33.87 25.09
N LYS A 405 -33.56 33.81 23.80
CA LYS A 405 -34.31 34.41 22.70
C LYS A 405 -35.70 33.79 22.54
N GLN A 406 -35.84 32.47 22.68
CA GLN A 406 -37.13 31.79 22.54
C GLN A 406 -38.09 32.13 23.69
N GLN A 407 -37.57 32.29 24.92
CA GLN A 407 -38.35 32.73 26.07
C GLN A 407 -38.85 34.17 25.92
N ASN A 408 -38.02 35.07 25.40
CA ASN A 408 -38.38 36.47 25.15
C ASN A 408 -39.37 36.68 23.99
N VAL A 409 -39.56 35.68 23.12
CA VAL A 409 -40.56 35.72 22.02
C VAL A 409 -41.88 35.06 22.43
N SER A 410 -41.87 34.25 23.50
CA SER A 410 -43.05 33.55 24.02
C SER A 410 -43.67 34.27 25.23
N SER A 411 -43.04 35.35 25.70
CA SER A 411 -43.53 36.30 26.71
C SER A 411 -44.01 37.56 26.00
#